data_AF-A0A0G1NBR7-F1
#
_entry.id   AF-A0A0G1NBR7-F1
#
_cell.length_a   1.000
_cell.length_b   1.000
_cell.length_c   1.000
_cell.angle_alpha   90.00
_cell.angle_beta   90.00
_cell.angle_gamma   90.00
#
_symmetry.space_group_name_H-M   'P 1'
#
loop_
_entity.id
_entity.type
_entity.pdbx_description
1 polymer ?
#
loop_
_entity_poly.entity_id
_entity_poly.type
_entity_poly.pdbx_seq_one_letter_code
_entity_poly.pdbx_strand_id
1 'polypeptide(L)'
;MVNLRPHHVGNLFYIYTKPYLSHGTFEQNLEKFGEGLYIRRYPFETMERVITLFSKILAGAEKIKIISGPDAICQSRCLMKLERELSAYKTIKLTREIKRKVSDIQYKLETCCYNNDFELDMFWQETLNLKLGRTYRWPELEKKFRGLREKFEKNYKTDAITEMLEQWRRKKREK
;
A
#
# COMPACT_ATOMS: atom_id res chain seq x y z
N MET A 1 6.97 -0.67 -17.28
CA MET A 1 5.85 -1.47 -16.74
C MET A 1 6.19 -1.81 -15.31
N VAL A 2 5.25 -1.61 -14.40
CA VAL A 2 5.44 -1.78 -12.95
C VAL A 2 4.51 -2.87 -12.46
N ASN A 3 5.03 -3.81 -11.67
CA ASN A 3 4.20 -4.79 -10.96
C ASN A 3 3.75 -4.17 -9.65
N LEU A 4 2.44 -4.19 -9.36
CA LEU A 4 1.86 -3.78 -8.09
C LEU A 4 0.86 -4.81 -7.56
N ARG A 5 0.81 -4.95 -6.24
CA ARG A 5 -0.24 -5.63 -5.50
C ARG A 5 -1.47 -4.75 -5.39
N PRO A 6 -2.68 -5.34 -5.29
CA PRO A 6 -3.91 -4.58 -5.16
C PRO A 6 -3.92 -3.54 -4.02
N HIS A 7 -3.40 -3.85 -2.83
CA HIS A 7 -3.38 -2.86 -1.75
C HIS A 7 -2.46 -1.65 -2.00
N HIS A 8 -1.39 -1.85 -2.78
CA HIS A 8 -0.52 -0.76 -3.23
C HIS A 8 -1.17 0.10 -4.30
N VAL A 9 -2.07 -0.47 -5.11
CA VAL A 9 -3.01 0.31 -5.93
C VAL A 9 -3.99 1.09 -5.06
N GLY A 10 -4.38 0.55 -3.90
CA GLY A 10 -5.12 1.28 -2.87
C GLY A 10 -4.41 2.53 -2.35
N ASN A 11 -3.08 2.51 -2.23
CA ASN A 11 -2.31 3.72 -1.89
C ASN A 11 -2.41 4.80 -2.98
N LEU A 12 -2.42 4.40 -4.26
CA LEU A 12 -2.65 5.33 -5.38
C LEU A 12 -4.05 5.95 -5.30
N PHE A 13 -5.07 5.14 -4.97
CA PHE A 13 -6.40 5.66 -4.71
C PHE A 13 -6.38 6.69 -3.58
N TYR A 14 -5.68 6.41 -2.47
CA TYR A 14 -5.58 7.33 -1.34
C TYR A 14 -4.96 8.67 -1.74
N ILE A 15 -3.90 8.66 -2.55
CA ILE A 15 -3.24 9.87 -3.05
C ILE A 15 -4.19 10.62 -4.00
N TYR A 16 -4.91 9.90 -4.86
CA TYR A 16 -5.88 10.47 -5.80
C TYR A 16 -7.09 11.10 -5.10
N THR A 17 -7.58 10.53 -4.00
CA THR A 17 -8.83 10.95 -3.34
C THR A 17 -8.65 11.81 -2.09
N LYS A 18 -7.41 11.96 -1.57
CA LYS A 18 -7.10 12.93 -0.51
C LYS A 18 -7.49 14.41 -0.78
N PRO A 19 -7.58 14.95 -2.02
CA PRO A 19 -7.68 16.39 -2.24
C PRO A 19 -9.03 17.07 -1.94
N TYR A 20 -10.04 16.38 -1.39
CA TYR A 20 -11.32 17.05 -1.04
C TYR A 20 -11.43 17.51 0.42
N LEU A 21 -10.49 17.15 1.31
CA LEU A 21 -10.44 17.67 2.69
C LEU A 21 -9.36 18.76 2.89
N SER A 22 -8.46 18.92 1.93
CA SER A 22 -7.52 20.03 1.86
C SER A 22 -7.38 20.40 0.39
N HIS A 23 -7.76 21.62 0.00
CA HIS A 23 -7.78 22.18 -1.36
C HIS A 23 -6.43 22.15 -2.12
N GLY A 24 -5.77 21.00 -2.20
CA GLY A 24 -4.41 20.85 -2.67
C GLY A 24 -4.28 20.10 -3.99
N THR A 25 -3.16 20.31 -4.69
CA THR A 25 -2.86 19.64 -5.95
C THR A 25 -2.51 18.17 -5.73
N PHE A 26 -2.48 17.42 -6.83
CA PHE A 26 -2.07 16.03 -6.83
C PHE A 26 -0.64 15.85 -6.25
N GLU A 27 0.28 16.75 -6.63
CA GLU A 27 1.66 16.80 -6.16
C GLU A 27 1.73 17.00 -4.65
N GLN A 28 0.90 17.91 -4.10
CA GLN A 28 0.83 18.15 -2.66
C GLN A 28 0.33 16.92 -1.88
N ASN A 29 -0.56 16.11 -2.47
CA ASN A 29 -1.00 14.85 -1.84
C ASN A 29 0.08 13.77 -1.89
N LEU A 30 0.88 13.75 -2.96
CA LEU A 30 2.03 12.87 -3.09
C LEU A 30 3.13 13.25 -2.08
N GLU A 31 3.41 14.54 -1.91
CA GLU A 31 4.31 15.05 -0.86
C GLU A 31 3.84 14.65 0.54
N LYS A 32 2.56 14.91 0.88
CA LYS A 32 1.97 14.48 2.16
C LYS A 32 2.00 12.97 2.36
N PHE A 33 1.88 12.20 1.27
CA PHE A 33 2.07 10.75 1.35
C PHE A 33 3.52 10.42 1.73
N GLY A 34 4.49 11.09 1.09
CA GLY A 34 5.91 11.02 1.41
C GLY A 34 6.23 11.37 2.87
N GLU A 35 5.67 12.46 3.40
CA GLU A 35 5.77 12.82 4.83
C GLU A 35 5.22 11.72 5.74
N GLY A 36 4.09 11.10 5.36
CA GLY A 36 3.55 9.95 6.07
C GLY A 36 4.47 8.72 6.03
N LEU A 37 5.25 8.54 4.97
CA LEU A 37 6.32 7.55 4.94
C LEU A 37 7.44 7.94 5.91
N TYR A 38 7.86 9.20 5.93
CA TYR A 38 8.90 9.69 6.84
C TYR A 38 8.54 9.49 8.32
N ILE A 39 7.33 9.86 8.73
CA ILE A 39 6.83 9.69 10.11
C ILE A 39 6.88 8.22 10.54
N ARG A 40 6.60 7.29 9.61
CA ARG A 40 6.69 5.85 9.85
C ARG A 40 8.12 5.30 9.80
N ARG A 41 9.12 6.18 9.75
CA ARG A 41 10.56 5.93 9.73
C ARG A 41 11.01 5.09 8.54
N TYR A 42 10.51 5.43 7.37
CA TYR A 42 11.00 4.81 6.14
C TYR A 42 12.39 5.35 5.76
N PRO A 43 13.30 4.51 5.24
CA PRO A 43 14.57 5.00 4.71
C PRO A 43 14.31 6.05 3.62
N PHE A 44 15.09 7.12 3.60
CA PHE A 44 14.91 8.21 2.63
C PHE A 44 14.92 7.71 1.19
N GLU A 45 15.89 6.86 0.82
CA GLU A 45 16.00 6.25 -0.51
C GLU A 45 14.74 5.44 -0.91
N THR A 46 14.13 4.75 0.06
CA THR A 46 12.86 4.03 -0.14
C THR A 46 11.73 5.00 -0.43
N MET A 47 11.63 6.07 0.36
CA MET A 47 10.60 7.09 0.16
C MET A 47 10.72 7.71 -1.23
N GLU A 48 11.92 8.15 -1.60
CA GLU A 48 12.20 8.74 -2.90
C GLU A 48 11.80 7.79 -4.04
N ARG A 49 12.21 6.52 -3.98
CA ARG A 49 11.82 5.51 -4.97
C ARG A 49 10.31 5.35 -5.11
N VAL A 50 9.57 5.29 -4.00
CA VAL A 50 8.11 5.16 -4.02
C VAL A 50 7.44 6.42 -4.59
N ILE A 51 7.90 7.61 -4.18
CA ILE A 51 7.36 8.88 -4.65
C ILE A 51 7.62 9.05 -6.16
N THR A 52 8.84 8.75 -6.62
CA THR A 52 9.16 8.76 -8.06
C THR A 52 8.31 7.75 -8.83
N LEU A 53 8.14 6.52 -8.30
CA LEU A 53 7.34 5.49 -8.94
C LEU A 53 5.89 5.94 -9.11
N PHE A 54 5.29 6.47 -8.05
CA PHE A 54 3.93 7.00 -8.07
C PHE A 54 3.80 8.19 -9.01
N SER A 55 4.71 9.15 -8.96
CA SER A 55 4.75 10.28 -9.89
C SER A 55 4.75 9.81 -11.36
N LYS A 56 5.59 8.83 -11.72
CA LYS A 56 5.64 8.26 -13.08
C LYS A 56 4.33 7.56 -13.48
N ILE A 57 3.72 6.79 -12.57
CA ILE A 57 2.43 6.15 -12.80
C ILE A 57 1.35 7.21 -13.08
N LEU A 58 1.34 8.27 -12.28
CA LEU A 58 0.30 9.29 -12.26
C LEU A 58 0.44 10.25 -13.46
N ALA A 59 1.66 10.47 -13.93
CA ALA A 59 1.95 11.11 -15.22
C ALA A 59 1.60 10.21 -16.43
N GLY A 60 1.12 8.99 -16.22
CA GLY A 60 0.80 8.04 -17.28
C GLY A 60 2.01 7.41 -17.98
N ALA A 61 3.22 7.63 -17.46
CA ALA A 61 4.45 7.08 -18.01
C ALA A 61 4.60 5.58 -17.78
N GLU A 62 3.90 5.02 -16.78
CA GLU A 62 3.97 3.61 -16.42
C GLU A 62 2.63 2.88 -16.57
N LYS A 63 2.70 1.65 -17.07
CA LYS A 63 1.58 0.68 -17.02
C LYS A 63 1.71 -0.19 -15.77
N ILE A 64 0.59 -0.47 -15.12
CA ILE A 64 0.55 -1.24 -13.87
C ILE A 64 0.05 -2.65 -14.14
N LYS A 65 0.85 -3.68 -13.87
CA LYS A 65 0.41 -5.08 -13.86
C LYS A 65 0.04 -5.48 -12.43
N ILE A 66 -1.18 -5.97 -12.23
CA ILE A 66 -1.62 -6.46 -10.92
C ILE A 66 -1.07 -7.85 -10.68
N ILE A 67 -0.37 -8.06 -9.57
CA ILE A 67 0.26 -9.33 -9.22
C ILE A 67 -0.12 -9.79 -7.81
N SER A 68 0.04 -11.09 -7.57
CA SER A 68 0.14 -11.68 -6.23
C SER A 68 1.61 -11.84 -5.84
N GLY A 69 1.94 -11.62 -4.57
CA GLY A 69 3.32 -11.72 -4.07
C GLY A 69 4.08 -10.39 -4.13
N PRO A 70 5.39 -10.39 -3.79
CA PRO A 70 6.17 -9.17 -3.65
C PRO A 70 6.20 -8.31 -4.91
N ASP A 71 5.91 -7.02 -4.77
CA ASP A 71 5.89 -6.06 -5.87
C ASP A 71 6.97 -4.95 -5.73
N ALA A 72 6.94 -3.98 -6.64
CA ALA A 72 7.91 -2.88 -6.67
C ALA A 72 7.93 -2.04 -5.38
N ILE A 73 6.84 -2.00 -4.61
CA ILE A 73 6.75 -1.26 -3.36
C ILE A 73 7.09 -2.17 -2.18
N CYS A 74 6.66 -3.43 -2.17
CA CYS A 74 7.07 -4.45 -1.19
C CYS A 74 8.60 -4.52 -1.10
N GLN A 75 9.26 -4.53 -2.26
CA GLN A 75 10.71 -4.57 -2.39
C GLN A 75 11.40 -3.26 -1.96
N SER A 76 10.69 -2.14 -1.96
CA SER A 76 11.21 -0.87 -1.44
C SER A 76 11.04 -0.73 0.08
N ARG A 77 10.00 -1.33 0.67
CA ARG A 77 9.40 -0.88 1.93
C ARG A 77 9.49 -1.89 3.08
N CYS A 78 9.01 -3.12 2.89
CA CYS A 78 8.74 -4.01 4.03
C CYS A 78 9.90 -4.93 4.38
N LEU A 79 10.60 -5.44 3.37
CA LEU A 79 11.71 -6.37 3.57
C LEU A 79 12.95 -5.66 4.12
N MET A 80 13.33 -4.52 3.53
CA MET A 80 14.55 -3.78 3.94
C MET A 80 14.54 -3.27 5.39
N LYS A 81 13.39 -2.84 5.93
CA LYS A 81 13.28 -2.39 7.33
C LYS A 81 13.47 -3.57 8.29
N LEU A 82 12.75 -4.67 8.04
CA LEU A 82 12.85 -5.87 8.84
C LEU A 82 14.23 -6.53 8.69
N GLU A 83 14.86 -6.48 7.51
CA GLU A 83 16.25 -6.92 7.27
C GLU A 83 17.28 -6.08 8.04
N ARG A 84 17.07 -4.75 8.14
CA ARG A 84 17.92 -3.87 8.97
C ARG A 84 17.72 -4.13 10.46
N GLU A 85 16.48 -4.29 10.92
CA GLU A 85 16.18 -4.68 12.30
C GLU A 85 16.81 -6.04 12.63
N LEU A 86 16.68 -7.03 11.73
CA LEU A 86 17.30 -8.34 11.86
C LEU A 86 18.83 -8.25 11.91
N SER A 87 19.43 -7.42 11.05
CA SER A 87 20.87 -7.21 10.99
C SER A 87 21.41 -6.53 12.25
N ALA A 88 20.65 -5.64 12.88
CA ALA A 88 21.01 -5.01 14.15
C ALA A 88 21.10 -6.03 15.31
N TYR A 89 20.42 -7.17 15.22
CA TYR A 89 20.51 -8.25 16.21
C TYR A 89 21.67 -9.23 15.97
N LYS A 90 22.39 -9.16 14.84
CA LYS A 90 23.51 -10.07 14.53
C LYS A 90 24.70 -9.93 15.49
N THR A 91 24.90 -8.74 16.04
CA THR A 91 26.04 -8.41 16.92
C THR A 91 25.67 -8.42 18.41
N ILE A 92 24.40 -8.69 18.75
CA ILE A 92 23.89 -8.63 20.11
C ILE A 92 23.80 -10.05 20.69
N LYS A 93 24.19 -10.21 21.97
CA LYS A 93 24.03 -11.48 22.70
C LYS A 93 22.55 -11.88 22.74
N LEU A 94 22.22 -13.03 22.13
CA LEU A 94 20.85 -13.50 21.96
C LEU A 94 20.22 -13.99 23.27
N THR A 95 19.59 -13.09 24.02
CA THR A 95 18.70 -13.43 25.14
C THR A 95 17.42 -14.11 24.64
N ARG A 96 16.65 -14.76 25.53
CA ARG A 96 15.37 -15.41 25.16
C ARG A 96 14.37 -14.42 24.55
N GLU A 97 14.38 -13.18 25.01
CA GLU A 97 13.52 -12.10 24.48
C GLU A 97 13.97 -11.64 23.09
N ILE A 98 15.28 -11.49 22.88
CA ILE A 98 15.84 -11.12 21.57
C ILE A 98 15.57 -12.23 20.55
N LYS A 99 15.71 -13.51 20.92
CA LYS A 99 15.37 -14.64 20.04
C LYS A 99 13.91 -14.62 19.60
N ARG A 100 12.97 -14.25 20.48
CA ARG A 100 11.55 -14.07 20.12
C ARG A 100 11.35 -12.91 19.14
N LYS A 101 12.01 -11.76 19.38
CA LYS A 101 11.97 -10.61 18.47
C LYS A 101 12.54 -10.94 17.09
N VAL A 102 13.68 -11.63 17.03
CA VAL A 102 14.29 -12.10 15.78
C VAL A 102 13.37 -13.06 15.04
N SER A 103 12.78 -14.06 15.73
CA SER A 103 11.85 -15.00 15.10
C SER A 103 10.56 -14.32 14.61
N ASP A 104 10.03 -13.33 15.33
CA ASP A 104 8.88 -12.53 14.89
C ASP A 104 9.21 -11.65 13.68
N ILE A 105 10.42 -11.06 13.63
CA ILE A 105 10.92 -10.33 12.47
C ILE A 105 11.13 -11.26 11.27
N GLN A 106 11.70 -12.45 11.47
CA GLN A 106 11.87 -13.47 10.43
C GLN A 106 10.52 -13.96 9.92
N TYR A 107 9.59 -14.27 10.82
CA TYR A 107 8.22 -14.60 10.47
C TYR A 107 7.57 -13.46 9.68
N LYS A 108 7.74 -12.20 10.09
CA LYS A 108 7.25 -11.04 9.32
C LYS A 108 7.99 -10.85 7.99
N LEU A 109 9.27 -11.18 7.87
CA LEU A 109 9.98 -11.15 6.58
C LEU A 109 9.44 -12.22 5.63
N GLU A 110 9.22 -13.42 6.16
CA GLU A 110 8.67 -14.57 5.46
C GLU A 110 7.19 -14.39 5.13
N THR A 111 6.43 -13.65 5.96
CA THR A 111 4.96 -13.57 5.90
C THR A 111 4.37 -12.18 5.73
N CYS A 112 5.15 -11.08 5.66
CA CYS A 112 4.61 -9.73 5.41
C CYS A 112 3.87 -9.69 4.08
N CYS A 113 4.29 -10.51 3.10
CA CYS A 113 3.55 -10.67 1.85
C CYS A 113 2.39 -11.69 1.94
N TYR A 114 2.35 -12.55 2.96
CA TYR A 114 1.42 -13.67 3.06
C TYR A 114 0.25 -13.46 4.03
N ASN A 115 0.42 -12.82 5.19
CA ASN A 115 -0.62 -12.86 6.25
C ASN A 115 -1.29 -11.53 6.62
N ASN A 116 -0.66 -10.35 6.46
CA ASN A 116 -1.29 -9.08 6.87
C ASN A 116 -1.99 -8.32 5.73
N ASP A 117 -1.50 -8.41 4.50
CA ASP A 117 -2.05 -7.66 3.37
C ASP A 117 -2.90 -8.51 2.41
N PHE A 118 -3.10 -9.80 2.69
CA PHE A 118 -3.98 -10.65 1.86
C PHE A 118 -5.42 -10.16 1.91
N GLU A 119 -5.90 -9.80 3.09
CA GLU A 119 -7.23 -9.23 3.28
C GLU A 119 -7.37 -7.88 2.56
N LEU A 120 -6.39 -7.00 2.69
CA LEU A 120 -6.36 -5.72 1.99
C LEU A 120 -6.27 -5.91 0.47
N ASP A 121 -5.52 -6.91 0.01
CA ASP A 121 -5.45 -7.25 -1.41
C ASP A 121 -6.79 -7.72 -1.95
N MET A 122 -7.49 -8.59 -1.23
CA MET A 122 -8.83 -9.03 -1.59
C MET A 122 -9.80 -7.85 -1.60
N PHE A 123 -9.77 -7.03 -0.55
CA PHE A 123 -10.60 -5.84 -0.44
C PHE A 123 -10.42 -4.92 -1.64
N TRP A 124 -9.17 -4.58 -2.01
CA TRP A 124 -8.90 -3.70 -3.15
C TRP A 124 -9.19 -4.37 -4.50
N GLN A 125 -8.97 -5.67 -4.65
CA GLN A 125 -9.39 -6.42 -5.84
C GLN A 125 -10.89 -6.34 -6.07
N GLU A 126 -11.68 -6.61 -5.04
CA GLU A 126 -13.14 -6.60 -5.12
C GLU A 126 -13.68 -5.18 -5.32
N THR A 127 -13.18 -4.24 -4.51
CA THR A 127 -13.66 -2.85 -4.49
C THR A 127 -13.41 -2.14 -5.82
N LEU A 128 -12.22 -2.34 -6.41
CA LEU A 128 -11.86 -1.72 -7.69
C LEU A 128 -12.07 -2.64 -8.89
N ASN A 129 -12.54 -3.88 -8.68
CA ASN A 129 -12.62 -4.92 -9.71
C ASN A 129 -11.28 -5.06 -10.48
N LEU A 130 -10.20 -5.27 -9.73
CA LEU A 130 -8.86 -5.55 -10.26
C LEU A 130 -8.71 -7.06 -10.51
N LYS A 131 -8.10 -7.42 -11.64
CA LYS A 131 -7.82 -8.81 -12.00
C LYS A 131 -6.32 -9.07 -11.90
N LEU A 132 -5.93 -10.12 -11.17
CA LEU A 132 -4.54 -10.58 -11.15
C LEU A 132 -4.06 -10.91 -12.57
N GLY A 133 -2.78 -10.63 -12.84
CA GLY A 133 -2.15 -10.81 -14.15
C GLY A 133 -2.50 -9.74 -15.19
N ARG A 134 -3.57 -8.96 -14.98
CA ARG A 134 -3.99 -7.90 -15.93
C ARG A 134 -3.13 -6.66 -15.76
N THR A 135 -2.82 -6.04 -16.90
CA THR A 135 -2.19 -4.72 -16.99
C THR A 135 -3.25 -3.63 -17.18
N TYR A 136 -3.08 -2.52 -16.48
CA TYR A 136 -3.93 -1.34 -16.52
C TYR A 136 -3.10 -0.11 -16.85
N ARG A 137 -3.64 0.78 -17.68
CA ARG A 137 -3.13 2.14 -17.85
C ARG A 137 -3.72 3.06 -16.79
N TRP A 138 -3.05 4.19 -16.52
CA TRP A 138 -3.55 5.19 -15.57
C TRP A 138 -5.01 5.61 -15.83
N PRO A 139 -5.45 5.95 -17.06
CA PRO A 139 -6.85 6.32 -17.31
C PRO A 139 -7.88 5.23 -16.97
N GLU A 140 -7.52 3.94 -17.10
CA GLU A 140 -8.41 2.84 -16.70
C GLU A 140 -8.58 2.76 -15.18
N LEU A 141 -7.49 2.98 -14.44
CA LEU A 141 -7.51 3.00 -12.97
C LEU A 141 -8.20 4.26 -12.45
N GLU A 142 -7.92 5.42 -13.05
CA GLU A 142 -8.56 6.68 -12.70
C GLU A 142 -10.09 6.58 -12.86
N LYS A 143 -10.59 5.98 -13.94
CA LYS A 143 -12.03 5.73 -14.12
C LYS A 143 -12.62 4.88 -12.97
N LYS A 144 -11.89 3.86 -12.52
CA LYS A 144 -12.31 3.04 -11.37
C LYS A 144 -12.28 3.84 -10.07
N PHE A 145 -11.26 4.68 -9.87
CA PHE A 145 -11.13 5.52 -8.68
C PHE A 145 -12.24 6.57 -8.62
N ARG A 146 -12.56 7.21 -9.74
CA ARG A 146 -13.68 8.15 -9.86
C ARG A 146 -15.01 7.48 -9.56
N GLY A 147 -15.31 6.35 -10.21
CA GLY A 147 -16.56 5.63 -9.96
C GLY A 147 -16.66 5.08 -8.53
N LEU A 148 -15.52 4.75 -7.90
CA LEU A 148 -15.50 4.38 -6.49
C LEU A 148 -15.75 5.60 -5.60
N ARG A 149 -15.10 6.73 -5.88
CA ARG A 149 -15.29 8.00 -5.17
C ARG A 149 -16.74 8.51 -5.23
N GLU A 150 -17.37 8.52 -6.41
CA GLU A 150 -18.75 8.95 -6.59
C GLU A 150 -19.74 8.15 -5.72
N LYS A 151 -19.47 6.85 -5.49
CA LYS A 151 -20.25 6.03 -4.56
C LYS A 151 -20.12 6.50 -3.10
N PHE A 152 -19.04 7.19 -2.75
CA PHE A 152 -18.74 7.65 -1.40
C PHE A 152 -18.97 9.14 -1.15
N GLU A 153 -19.17 9.96 -2.19
CA GLU A 153 -19.44 11.40 -2.05
C GLU A 153 -20.70 11.73 -1.23
N LYS A 154 -21.57 10.75 -0.96
CA LYS A 154 -22.67 10.92 0.00
C LYS A 154 -22.24 10.93 1.48
N ASN A 155 -21.02 10.52 1.86
CA ASN A 155 -20.61 10.36 3.28
C ASN A 155 -19.08 10.43 3.56
N TYR A 156 -18.27 11.19 2.80
CA TYR A 156 -16.80 11.10 2.96
C TYR A 156 -16.27 11.80 4.24
N LYS A 157 -16.00 11.02 5.29
CA LYS A 157 -15.08 11.37 6.39
C LYS A 157 -13.73 10.71 6.14
N THR A 158 -12.66 11.23 6.74
CA THR A 158 -11.28 10.72 6.62
C THR A 158 -11.15 9.22 6.96
N ASP A 159 -12.12 8.67 7.71
CA ASP A 159 -12.21 7.26 8.11
C ASP A 159 -12.90 6.34 7.08
N ALA A 160 -13.35 6.86 5.93
CA ALA A 160 -14.19 6.12 4.98
C ALA A 160 -13.55 4.81 4.46
N ILE A 161 -12.23 4.76 4.25
CA ILE A 161 -11.55 3.52 3.80
C ILE A 161 -11.50 2.48 4.93
N THR A 162 -11.29 2.93 6.17
CA THR A 162 -11.34 2.06 7.35
C THR A 162 -12.76 1.51 7.53
N GLU A 163 -13.76 2.37 7.44
CA GLU A 163 -15.18 1.97 7.48
C GLU A 163 -15.54 1.01 6.35
N MET A 164 -15.04 1.23 5.12
CA MET A 164 -15.25 0.31 4.00
C MET A 164 -14.64 -1.06 4.26
N LEU A 165 -13.42 -1.10 4.79
CA LEU A 165 -12.76 -2.35 5.14
C LEU A 165 -13.55 -3.09 6.22
N GLU A 166 -14.05 -2.38 7.22
CA GLU A 166 -14.91 -2.96 8.26
C GLU A 166 -16.26 -3.45 7.73
N GLN A 167 -16.92 -2.70 6.86
CA GLN A 167 -18.16 -3.13 6.21
C GLN A 167 -17.94 -4.37 5.33
N TRP A 168 -16.84 -4.38 4.58
CA TRP A 168 -16.43 -5.52 3.78
C TRP A 168 -16.16 -6.75 4.66
N ARG A 169 -15.45 -6.58 5.78
CA ARG A 169 -15.23 -7.61 6.80
C ARG A 169 -16.54 -8.19 7.34
N ARG A 170 -17.50 -7.34 7.69
CA ARG A 170 -18.83 -7.77 8.18
C ARG A 170 -19.53 -8.64 7.13
N LYS A 171 -19.60 -8.18 5.89
CA LYS A 171 -20.21 -8.93 4.77
C LYS A 171 -19.54 -10.28 4.49
N LYS A 172 -18.24 -10.41 4.77
CA LYS A 172 -17.51 -11.68 4.63
C LYS A 172 -17.78 -12.66 5.77
N ARG A 173 -18.16 -12.18 6.96
CA ARG A 173 -18.51 -13.02 8.12
C ARG A 173 -19.95 -13.54 8.09
N GLU A 174 -20.82 -12.85 7.35
CA GLU A 174 -22.25 -13.19 7.20
C GLU A 174 -22.52 -14.21 6.06
N LYS A 175 -21.49 -14.58 5.30
CA LYS A 175 -21.54 -15.56 4.21
C LYS A 175 -20.77 -16.81 4.59
#